data_AF-A0A542G3I7-F1
#
_entry.id   AF-A0A542G3I7-F1
#
_cell.length_a   1.000
_cell.length_b   1.000
_cell.length_c   1.000
_cell.angle_alpha   90.00
_cell.angle_beta   90.00
_cell.angle_gamma   90.00
#
_symmetry.space_group_name_H-M   'P 1'
#
loop_
_entity.id
_entity.type
_entity.pdbx_description
1 polymer ?
#
loop_
_entity_poly.entity_id
_entity_poly.type
_entity_poly.pdbx_seq_one_letter_code
_entity_poly.pdbx_strand_id
1 'polypeptide(L)' 'MNQNTDAAALLTADVHGGTFRLRHANHADLPAMVRLLADDALGAGREAAMDMEPYERAFAAIEADPSHLLLVCELSAPA' A
#
# COMPACT_ATOMS: atom_id res chain seq x y z
N MET A 1 -8.61 9.75 16.82
CA MET A 1 -8.48 8.56 17.69
C MET A 1 -8.89 7.39 16.81
N ASN A 2 -8.03 6.72 16.04
CA ASN A 2 -6.78 6.08 16.41
C ASN A 2 -5.72 6.30 15.31
N GLN A 3 -4.56 6.85 15.68
CA GLN A 3 -3.39 6.92 14.83
C GLN A 3 -2.70 5.56 14.85
N ASN A 4 -3.11 4.62 14.00
CA ASN A 4 -2.42 3.33 13.85
C ASN A 4 -1.16 3.46 12.97
N THR A 5 -0.38 4.53 13.19
CA THR A 5 0.79 4.89 12.37
C THR A 5 2.04 4.06 12.71
N ASP A 6 1.97 3.25 13.78
CA ASP A 6 3.05 2.39 14.30
C ASP A 6 2.92 0.93 13.85
N ALA A 7 2.61 0.69 12.58
CA ALA A 7 3.13 -0.55 11.98
C ALA A 7 4.66 -0.40 11.94
N ALA A 8 5.37 -1.23 12.71
CA ALA A 8 6.82 -1.15 12.85
C ALA A 8 7.48 -1.12 11.47
N ALA A 9 8.22 -0.05 11.18
CA ALA A 9 8.94 0.08 9.93
C ALA A 9 10.00 -1.01 9.83
N LEU A 10 10.02 -1.72 8.70
CA LEU A 10 11.07 -2.67 8.36
C LEU A 10 12.35 -1.94 7.94
N LEU A 11 12.20 -0.78 7.31
CA LEU A 11 13.30 0.08 6.89
C LEU A 11 12.84 1.54 6.86
N THR A 12 13.72 2.42 7.34
CA THR A 12 13.63 3.86 7.11
C THR A 12 14.94 4.34 6.51
N ALA A 13 14.89 5.14 5.46
CA ALA A 13 16.07 5.68 4.79
C ALA A 13 15.82 7.10 4.28
N ASP A 14 16.83 7.96 4.40
CA ASP A 14 16.81 9.25 3.72
C ASP A 14 17.20 9.06 2.26
N VAL A 15 16.34 9.55 1.38
CA VAL A 15 16.52 9.56 -0.08
C VAL A 15 16.44 10.99 -0.59
N HIS A 16 16.88 11.25 -1.82
CA HIS A 16 16.88 12.61 -2.38
C HIS A 16 15.50 13.30 -2.31
N GLY A 17 14.41 12.53 -2.38
CA GLY A 17 13.04 13.02 -2.32
C GLY A 17 12.42 13.15 -0.92
N GLY A 18 13.15 12.86 0.16
CA GLY A 18 12.65 12.90 1.54
C GLY A 18 12.95 11.62 2.33
N THR A 19 12.15 11.33 3.35
CA THR A 19 12.33 10.13 4.18
C THR A 19 11.42 9.02 3.67
N PHE A 20 12.04 7.91 3.26
CA PHE A 20 11.39 6.70 2.77
C PHE A 20 11.16 5.74 3.94
N ARG A 21 9.92 5.25 4.09
CA ARG A 21 9.53 4.31 5.16
C ARG A 21 8.83 3.09 4.57
N LEU A 22 9.44 1.91 4.72
CA LEU A 22 8.92 0.62 4.30
C LEU A 22 8.33 -0.13 5.50
N ARG A 23 7.11 -0.63 5.37
CA ARG A 23 6.41 -1.37 6.42
C ARG A 23 5.48 -2.43 5.84
N HIS A 24 4.99 -3.32 6.69
CA HIS A 24 3.88 -4.20 6.31
C HIS A 24 2.66 -3.38 5.90
N ALA A 25 2.01 -3.82 4.82
CA ALA A 25 0.72 -3.31 4.41
C ALA A 25 -0.34 -3.71 5.44
N ASN A 26 -1.31 -2.84 5.67
CA ASN A 26 -2.53 -3.17 6.38
C ASN A 26 -3.75 -2.80 5.51
N HIS A 27 -4.93 -3.25 5.92
CA HIS A 27 -6.16 -3.04 5.13
C HIS A 27 -6.48 -1.56 4.83
N ALA A 28 -6.03 -0.62 5.67
CA ALA A 28 -6.25 0.80 5.44
C ALA A 28 -5.45 1.36 4.25
N ASP A 29 -4.42 0.64 3.80
CA ASP A 29 -3.59 1.02 2.66
C ASP A 29 -4.24 0.66 1.32
N LEU A 30 -5.22 -0.24 1.32
CA LEU A 30 -5.81 -0.82 0.12
C LEU A 30 -6.35 0.23 -0.87
N PRO A 31 -7.07 1.30 -0.45
CA PRO A 31 -7.52 2.32 -1.40
C PRO A 31 -6.38 3.05 -2.11
N ALA A 32 -5.25 3.28 -1.42
CA ALA A 32 -4.08 3.91 -2.01
C ALA A 32 -3.37 2.96 -2.98
N MET A 33 -3.27 1.68 -2.64
CA MET A 33 -2.71 0.66 -3.54
C MET A 33 -3.51 0.53 -4.83
N VAL A 34 -4.86 0.49 -4.75
CA VAL A 34 -5.73 0.42 -5.93
C VAL A 34 -5.60 1.68 -6.79
N ARG A 35 -5.48 2.87 -6.18
CA ARG A 35 -5.19 4.10 -6.92
C ARG A 35 -3.91 3.97 -7.75
N LEU A 36 -2.83 3.46 -7.16
CA LEU A 36 -1.56 3.27 -7.87
C LEU A 36 -1.70 2.29 -9.05
N LEU A 37 -2.51 1.24 -8.91
CA LEU A 37 -2.80 0.30 -10.00
C LEU A 37 -3.64 0.93 -11.12
N ALA A 38 -4.62 1.77 -10.76
CA ALA A 38 -5.47 2.48 -11.72
C ALA A 38 -4.71 3.57 -12.49
N ASP A 39 -3.77 4.25 -11.82
CA ASP A 39 -2.91 5.28 -12.41
C ASP A 39 -1.82 4.67 -13.32
N ASP A 40 -1.54 3.36 -13.21
CA ASP A 40 -0.58 2.67 -14.07
C ASP A 40 -1.12 2.52 -15.51
N ALA A 41 -0.22 2.69 -16.49
CA ALA A 41 -0.57 2.69 -17.92
C ALA A 41 -1.18 1.37 -18.41
N LEU A 42 -0.96 0.25 -17.70
CA LEU A 42 -1.58 -1.04 -17.97
C LEU A 42 -2.95 -1.20 -17.30
N GLY A 43 -3.27 -0.41 -16.26
CA GLY A 43 -4.50 -0.46 -15.48
C GLY A 43 -5.60 0.51 -15.95
N ALA A 44 -5.22 1.60 -16.61
CA ALA A 44 -6.10 2.70 -17.01
C ALA A 44 -7.36 2.31 -17.83
N GLY A 45 -7.37 1.16 -18.49
CA GLY A 45 -8.51 0.66 -19.28
C GLY A 45 -9.41 -0.38 -18.59
N ARG A 46 -8.97 -0.99 -17.48
CA ARG A 46 -9.66 -2.11 -16.81
C ARG A 46 -10.38 -1.71 -15.52
N GLU A 47 -9.88 -0.70 -14.81
CA GLU A 47 -10.31 -0.34 -13.46
C GLU A 47 -11.29 0.84 -13.42
N ALA A 48 -12.13 1.00 -14.44
CA ALA A 48 -13.08 2.12 -14.53
C ALA A 48 -14.24 2.05 -13.51
N ALA A 49 -14.39 0.92 -12.81
CA ALA A 49 -15.36 0.74 -11.74
C ALA A 49 -14.63 0.65 -10.40
N MET A 50 -14.95 1.56 -9.47
CA MET A 50 -14.45 1.60 -8.09
C MET A 50 -14.99 0.44 -7.22
N ASP A 51 -15.14 -0.77 -7.78
CA ASP A 51 -15.54 -1.92 -6.99
C ASP A 51 -14.35 -2.42 -6.18
N MET A 52 -14.44 -2.24 -4.86
CA MET A 52 -13.39 -2.61 -3.92
C MET A 52 -13.50 -4.07 -3.47
N GLU A 53 -14.64 -4.73 -3.64
CA GLU A 53 -14.87 -6.10 -3.13
C GLU A 53 -13.84 -7.12 -3.67
N PRO A 54 -13.47 -7.12 -4.97
CA PRO A 54 -12.43 -8.01 -5.48
C PRO A 54 -11.06 -7.76 -4.84
N TYR A 55 -10.74 -6.50 -4.55
CA TYR A 55 -9.47 -6.08 -3.94
C TYR A 55 -9.40 -6.44 -2.47
N GLU A 56 -10.50 -6.28 -1.72
CA GLU A 56 -10.59 -6.69 -0.32
C GLU A 56 -10.39 -8.20 -0.17
N ARG A 57 -11.06 -8.99 -1.02
CA ARG A 57 -10.88 -10.44 -1.07
C ARG A 57 -9.44 -10.84 -1.42
N ALA A 58 -8.82 -10.15 -2.38
CA ALA A 58 -7.43 -10.41 -2.76
C ALA A 58 -6.47 -10.08 -1.61
N PHE A 59 -6.67 -8.95 -0.93
CA PHE A 59 -5.86 -8.56 0.22
C PHE A 59 -5.93 -9.63 1.32
N ALA A 60 -7.14 -10.07 1.69
CA ALA A 60 -7.32 -11.10 2.71
C ALA A 60 -6.68 -12.44 2.33
N ALA A 61 -6.76 -12.84 1.06
CA ALA A 61 -6.13 -14.07 0.58
C ALA A 61 -4.60 -13.99 0.64
N ILE A 62 -4.01 -12.85 0.29
CA ILE A 62 -2.57 -12.61 0.35
C ILE A 62 -2.09 -12.54 1.80
N GLU A 63 -2.81 -11.85 2.68
CA GLU A 63 -2.47 -11.73 4.11
C GLU A 63 -2.49 -13.10 4.82
N ALA A 64 -3.39 -13.99 4.42
CA ALA A 64 -3.52 -15.32 5.01
C ALA A 64 -2.45 -16.33 4.54
N ASP A 65 -1.75 -16.07 3.42
CA ASP A 65 -0.77 -16.98 2.85
C ASP A 65 0.65 -16.63 3.32
N PRO A 66 1.32 -17.50 4.11
CA PRO A 66 2.68 -17.24 4.61
C PRO A 66 3.76 -17.20 3.51
N SER A 67 3.42 -17.60 2.28
CA SER A 67 4.28 -17.49 1.11
C SER A 67 4.35 -16.06 0.56
N HIS A 68 3.46 -15.18 1.02
CA HIS A 68 3.37 -13.80 0.58
C HIS A 68 3.78 -12.82 1.67
N LEU A 69 4.44 -11.74 1.25
CA LEU A 69 4.78 -10.59 2.10
C LEU A 69 4.31 -9.32 1.40
N LEU A 70 3.29 -8.69 1.95
CA LEU A 70 2.72 -7.46 1.40
C LEU A 70 3.26 -6.25 2.16
N LEU A 71 3.95 -5.37 1.44
CA LEU A 71 4.59 -4.18 2.00
C LEU A 71 4.06 -2.93 1.31
N VAL A 72 4.01 -1.83 2.06
CA VAL A 72 3.82 -0.49 1.51
C VAL A 72 5.01 0.38 1.81
N CYS A 73 5.22 1.35 0.93
CA CYS A 73 6.19 2.40 1.15
C CYS A 73 5.51 3.77 1.19
N GLU A 74 5.91 4.57 2.16
CA GLU A 74 5.55 5.97 2.28
C GLU A 74 6.80 6.83 2.03
N LEU A 75 6.64 7.92 1.30
CA LEU A 75 7.65 8.95 1.16
C LEU A 75 7.12 10.23 1.80
N SER A 76 7.73 10.67 2.90
CA SER A 76 7.43 11.98 3.49
C SER A 76 8.40 13.02 2.93
N ALA A 77 7.88 14.23 2.68
CA ALA A 77 8.71 15.38 2.31
C ALA A 77 9.85 15.59 3.33
N PRO A 78 10.99 16.17 2.92
CA PRO A 78 12.03 16.54 3.85
C PRO A 78 11.46 17.48 4.93
N ALA A 79 11.97 17.33 6.16
CA ALA A 79 11.66 18.21 7.27
C ALA A 79 12.05 19.67 6.99
#